data_AF-A0A257KR14-F1
#
_entry.id   AF-A0A257KR14-F1
#
_cell.length_a   1.000
_cell.length_b   1.000
_cell.length_c   1.000
_cell.angle_alpha   90.00
_cell.angle_beta   90.00
_cell.angle_gamma   90.00
#
_symmetry.space_group_name_H-M   'P 1'
#
loop_
_entity.id
_entity.type
_entity.pdbx_description
1 polymer ?
#
loop_
_entity_poly.entity_id
_entity_poly.type
_entity_poly.pdbx_seq_one_letter_code
_entity_poly.pdbx_strand_id
1 'polypeptide(L)'
;MRKQILTIAAIVASLASVEARAQSETDKLREALRSLTAQTRSLEDQRASLQGKVAEAEREKAALNSQIAAAKAQVKEIEKMHREAVDEFNQRLEDRNQTLEKWKAAYEEAATVARAKDAERAKFEGESIAYKASTKSCVAKNGQLMKVGRELLRRYEGVSFGDIAVINEPLTGVRRVEVQNILQDYEDKLLEQKVTQ
;
A
#
# COMPACT_ATOMS: atom_id res chain seq x y z
N MET A 1 -124.99 37.35 -54.26
CA MET A 1 -123.73 36.87 -54.89
C MET A 1 -122.43 37.43 -54.27
N ARG A 2 -122.42 38.56 -53.53
CA ARG A 2 -121.18 39.11 -52.92
C ARG A 2 -120.61 38.35 -51.71
N LYS A 3 -121.42 37.59 -50.97
CA LYS A 3 -120.97 36.87 -49.75
C LYS A 3 -120.22 35.55 -50.02
N GLN A 4 -120.45 34.90 -51.15
CA GLN A 4 -119.78 33.63 -51.49
C GLN A 4 -118.33 33.82 -51.99
N ILE A 5 -118.04 34.97 -52.62
CA ILE A 5 -116.68 35.30 -53.11
C ILE A 5 -115.75 35.67 -51.94
N LEU A 6 -116.27 36.28 -50.87
CA LEU A 6 -115.49 36.63 -49.68
C LEU A 6 -115.10 35.41 -48.82
N THR A 7 -115.95 34.38 -48.75
CA THR A 7 -115.64 33.14 -48.02
C THR A 7 -114.59 32.28 -48.71
N ILE A 8 -114.48 32.32 -50.05
CA ILE A 8 -113.45 31.56 -50.77
C ILE A 8 -112.07 32.24 -50.63
N ALA A 9 -112.01 33.57 -50.62
CA ALA A 9 -110.76 34.31 -50.42
C ALA A 9 -110.17 34.15 -49.00
N ALA A 10 -111.01 34.04 -47.97
CA ALA A 10 -110.57 33.82 -46.60
C ALA A 10 -110.00 32.41 -46.36
N ILE A 11 -110.51 31.39 -47.05
CA ILE A 11 -110.03 30.00 -46.95
C ILE A 11 -108.68 29.83 -47.67
N VAL A 12 -108.49 30.49 -48.81
CA VAL A 12 -107.21 30.47 -49.55
C VAL A 12 -106.09 31.22 -48.81
N ALA A 13 -106.41 32.30 -48.08
CA ALA A 13 -105.43 33.02 -47.26
C ALA A 13 -105.01 32.24 -45.99
N SER A 14 -105.89 31.43 -45.42
CA SER A 14 -105.54 30.54 -44.30
C SER A 14 -104.68 29.34 -44.71
N LEU A 15 -104.77 28.88 -45.96
CA LEU A 15 -103.93 27.80 -46.50
C LEU A 15 -102.49 28.27 -46.79
N ALA A 16 -102.32 29.46 -47.37
CA ALA A 16 -100.99 30.05 -47.62
C ALA A 16 -100.21 30.38 -46.32
N SER A 17 -100.93 30.65 -45.23
CA SER A 17 -100.35 30.96 -43.90
C SER A 17 -99.83 29.72 -43.16
N VAL A 18 -100.38 28.53 -43.46
CA VAL A 18 -99.98 27.24 -42.90
C VAL A 18 -98.75 26.71 -43.64
N GLU A 19 -98.67 26.89 -44.96
CA GLU A 19 -97.50 26.53 -45.76
C GLU A 19 -96.25 27.35 -45.37
N ALA A 20 -96.38 28.66 -45.17
CA ALA A 20 -95.25 29.51 -44.77
C ALA A 20 -94.71 29.22 -43.35
N ARG A 21 -95.59 28.84 -42.40
CA ARG A 21 -95.17 28.41 -41.05
C ARG A 21 -94.54 27.02 -41.05
N ALA A 22 -95.08 26.09 -41.85
CA ALA A 22 -94.48 24.76 -42.03
C ALA A 22 -93.10 24.84 -42.70
N GLN A 23 -92.92 25.73 -43.68
CA GLN A 23 -91.63 25.99 -44.31
C GLN A 23 -90.60 26.52 -43.30
N SER A 24 -90.98 27.46 -42.43
CA SER A 24 -90.09 28.02 -41.40
C SER A 24 -89.59 26.98 -40.38
N GLU A 25 -90.43 26.04 -39.94
CA GLU A 25 -89.99 24.95 -39.03
C GLU A 25 -89.10 23.93 -39.76
N THR A 26 -89.40 23.60 -41.02
CA THR A 26 -88.54 22.71 -41.81
C THR A 26 -87.16 23.30 -42.09
N ASP A 27 -87.06 24.63 -42.25
CA ASP A 27 -85.78 25.31 -42.45
C ASP A 27 -84.94 25.37 -41.17
N LYS A 28 -85.57 25.57 -40.00
CA LYS A 28 -84.88 25.45 -38.70
C LYS A 28 -84.36 24.04 -38.46
N LEU A 29 -85.12 23.01 -38.82
CA LEU A 29 -84.68 21.62 -38.72
C LEU A 29 -83.53 21.31 -39.68
N ARG A 30 -83.55 21.85 -40.91
CA ARG A 30 -82.41 21.73 -41.84
C ARG A 30 -81.17 22.41 -41.31
N GLU A 31 -81.31 23.59 -40.72
CA GLU A 31 -80.19 24.33 -40.14
C GLU A 31 -79.63 23.62 -38.90
N ALA A 32 -80.49 23.10 -38.03
CA ALA A 32 -80.09 22.27 -36.90
C ALA A 32 -79.37 20.99 -37.37
N LEU A 33 -79.85 20.33 -38.43
CA LEU A 33 -79.20 19.15 -39.02
C LEU A 33 -77.82 19.48 -39.60
N ARG A 34 -77.69 20.62 -40.30
CA ARG A 34 -76.39 21.10 -40.82
C ARG A 34 -75.42 21.41 -39.68
N SER A 35 -75.88 22.07 -38.63
CA SER A 35 -75.09 22.38 -37.44
C SER A 35 -74.62 21.12 -36.72
N LEU A 36 -75.51 20.14 -36.53
CA LEU A 36 -75.18 18.84 -35.94
C LEU A 36 -74.16 18.10 -36.80
N THR A 37 -74.34 18.09 -38.12
CA THR A 37 -73.40 17.47 -39.06
C THR A 37 -72.02 18.11 -39.01
N ALA A 38 -71.95 19.45 -38.89
CA ALA A 38 -70.70 20.17 -38.71
C ALA A 38 -70.02 19.85 -37.36
N GLN A 39 -70.81 19.73 -36.28
CA GLN A 39 -70.30 19.29 -34.97
C GLN A 39 -69.77 17.85 -35.02
N THR A 40 -70.48 16.90 -35.64
CA THR A 40 -70.01 15.52 -35.76
C THR A 40 -68.69 15.46 -36.51
N ARG A 41 -68.55 16.17 -37.63
CA ARG A 41 -67.28 16.27 -38.37
C ARG A 41 -66.16 16.87 -37.50
N SER A 42 -66.44 17.96 -36.79
CA SER A 42 -65.45 18.57 -35.88
C SER A 42 -65.02 17.63 -34.76
N LEU A 43 -65.96 16.87 -34.18
CA LEU A 43 -65.65 15.87 -33.15
C LEU A 43 -64.89 14.66 -33.71
N GLU A 44 -65.20 14.23 -34.94
CA GLU A 44 -64.44 13.20 -35.65
C GLU A 44 -63.00 13.65 -35.94
N ASP A 45 -62.80 14.88 -36.40
CA ASP A 45 -61.48 15.47 -36.62
C ASP A 45 -60.69 15.60 -35.31
N GLN A 46 -61.34 16.03 -34.23
CA GLN A 46 -60.73 16.07 -32.89
C GLN A 46 -60.37 14.68 -32.39
N ARG A 47 -61.23 13.68 -32.61
CA ARG A 47 -60.96 12.29 -32.24
C ARG A 47 -59.77 11.73 -33.01
N ALA A 48 -59.70 11.97 -34.32
CA ALA A 48 -58.56 11.56 -35.15
C ALA A 48 -57.27 12.23 -34.70
N SER A 49 -57.31 13.54 -34.38
CA SER A 49 -56.15 14.28 -33.85
C SER A 49 -55.69 13.74 -32.50
N LEU A 50 -56.62 13.47 -31.57
CA LEU A 50 -56.30 12.90 -30.26
C LEU A 50 -55.77 11.48 -30.37
N GLN A 51 -56.34 10.64 -31.24
CA GLN A 51 -55.81 9.30 -31.51
C GLN A 51 -54.38 9.35 -32.06
N GLY A 52 -54.08 10.31 -32.95
CA GLY A 52 -52.72 10.55 -33.42
C GLY A 52 -51.75 10.89 -32.29
N LYS A 53 -52.14 11.83 -31.41
CA LYS A 53 -51.33 12.23 -30.24
C LYS A 53 -51.12 11.09 -29.24
N VAL A 54 -52.14 10.26 -28.99
CA VAL A 54 -52.02 9.09 -28.11
C VAL A 54 -51.06 8.07 -28.72
N ALA A 55 -51.17 7.77 -30.01
CA ALA A 55 -50.26 6.85 -30.69
C ALA A 55 -48.81 7.34 -30.68
N GLU A 56 -48.59 8.66 -30.82
CA GLU A 56 -47.26 9.27 -30.72
C GLU A 56 -46.72 9.20 -29.29
N ALA A 57 -47.51 9.57 -28.29
CA ALA A 57 -47.13 9.48 -26.88
C ALA A 57 -46.85 8.03 -26.44
N GLU A 58 -47.60 7.05 -26.95
CA GLU A 58 -47.33 5.62 -26.69
C GLU A 58 -46.00 5.17 -27.30
N ARG A 59 -45.66 5.63 -28.52
CA ARG A 59 -44.37 5.35 -29.15
C ARG A 59 -43.22 6.00 -28.37
N GLU A 60 -43.37 7.24 -27.95
CA GLU A 60 -42.37 7.94 -27.12
C GLU A 60 -42.18 7.24 -25.78
N LYS A 61 -43.26 6.86 -25.11
CA LYS A 61 -43.21 6.11 -23.85
C LYS A 61 -42.50 4.77 -24.01
N ALA A 62 -42.78 4.03 -25.09
CA ALA A 62 -42.10 2.78 -25.40
C ALA A 62 -40.59 3.00 -25.65
N ALA A 63 -40.23 4.05 -26.39
CA ALA A 63 -38.84 4.41 -26.65
C ALA A 63 -38.10 4.80 -25.36
N LEU A 64 -38.69 5.65 -24.52
CA LEU A 64 -38.14 6.06 -23.23
C LEU A 64 -37.99 4.88 -22.27
N ASN A 65 -38.97 3.97 -22.20
CA ASN A 65 -38.86 2.76 -21.39
C ASN A 65 -37.71 1.86 -21.84
N SER A 66 -37.50 1.72 -23.15
CA SER A 66 -36.35 0.98 -23.70
C SER A 66 -35.02 1.63 -23.32
N GLN A 67 -34.92 2.96 -23.44
CA GLN A 67 -33.72 3.71 -23.04
C GLN A 67 -33.44 3.59 -21.54
N ILE A 68 -34.47 3.68 -20.69
CA ILE A 68 -34.33 3.51 -19.24
C ILE A 68 -33.86 2.09 -18.91
N ALA A 69 -34.40 1.07 -19.57
CA ALA A 69 -33.97 -0.31 -19.36
C ALA A 69 -32.50 -0.52 -19.76
N ALA A 70 -32.09 0.04 -20.91
CA ALA A 70 -30.70 0.01 -21.36
C ALA A 70 -29.76 0.76 -20.40
N ALA A 71 -30.14 1.96 -19.97
CA ALA A 71 -29.36 2.75 -19.02
C ALA A 71 -29.22 2.03 -17.67
N LYS A 72 -30.28 1.42 -17.15
CA LYS A 72 -30.22 0.62 -15.91
C LYS A 72 -29.30 -0.59 -16.05
N ALA A 73 -29.32 -1.26 -17.19
CA ALA A 73 -28.41 -2.37 -17.46
C ALA A 73 -26.95 -1.91 -17.50
N GLN A 74 -26.66 -0.77 -18.15
CA GLN A 74 -25.32 -0.18 -18.19
C GLN A 74 -24.82 0.24 -16.80
N VAL A 75 -25.66 0.89 -16.00
CA VAL A 75 -25.31 1.28 -14.62
C VAL A 75 -24.96 0.05 -13.79
N LYS A 76 -25.77 -1.02 -13.88
CA LYS A 76 -25.50 -2.26 -13.14
C LYS A 76 -24.17 -2.90 -13.54
N GLU A 77 -23.83 -2.88 -14.84
CA GLU A 77 -22.57 -3.40 -15.34
C GLU A 77 -21.38 -2.55 -14.88
N ILE A 78 -21.50 -1.22 -14.97
CA ILE A 78 -20.46 -0.29 -14.50
C ILE A 78 -20.23 -0.45 -13.00
N GLU A 79 -21.28 -0.57 -12.20
CA GLU A 79 -21.13 -0.82 -10.76
C GLU A 79 -20.45 -2.15 -10.46
N LYS A 80 -20.75 -3.20 -11.24
CA LYS A 80 -20.08 -4.50 -11.09
C LYS A 80 -18.60 -4.39 -11.42
N MET A 81 -18.26 -3.83 -12.59
CA MET A 81 -16.88 -3.60 -13.01
C MET A 81 -16.12 -2.71 -12.02
N HIS A 82 -16.78 -1.70 -11.45
CA HIS A 82 -16.20 -0.82 -10.46
C HIS A 82 -15.91 -1.57 -9.14
N ARG A 83 -16.85 -2.39 -8.66
CA ARG A 83 -16.63 -3.24 -7.48
C ARG A 83 -15.44 -4.19 -7.69
N GLU A 84 -15.40 -4.89 -8.82
CA GLU A 84 -14.30 -5.79 -9.17
C GLU A 84 -12.95 -5.05 -9.25
N ALA A 85 -12.92 -3.86 -9.87
CA ALA A 85 -11.71 -3.04 -9.95
C ALA A 85 -11.22 -2.54 -8.59
N VAL A 86 -12.15 -2.17 -7.69
CA VAL A 86 -11.82 -1.75 -6.31
C VAL A 86 -11.29 -2.93 -5.51
N ASP A 87 -11.92 -4.11 -5.62
CA ASP A 87 -11.47 -5.31 -4.92
C ASP A 87 -10.07 -5.74 -5.39
N GLU A 88 -9.83 -5.75 -6.71
CA GLU A 88 -8.51 -6.05 -7.27
C GLU A 88 -7.46 -5.00 -6.86
N PHE A 89 -7.83 -3.72 -6.83
CA PHE A 89 -6.95 -2.66 -6.35
C PHE A 89 -6.58 -2.84 -4.88
N ASN A 90 -7.55 -3.16 -4.02
CA ASN A 90 -7.32 -3.42 -2.60
C ASN A 90 -6.44 -4.65 -2.39
N GLN A 91 -6.66 -5.74 -3.12
CA GLN A 91 -5.79 -6.92 -3.07
C GLN A 91 -4.35 -6.59 -3.46
N ARG A 92 -4.15 -5.87 -4.58
CA ARG A 92 -2.81 -5.44 -4.98
C ARG A 92 -2.14 -4.55 -3.94
N LEU A 93 -2.91 -3.68 -3.29
CA LEU A 93 -2.38 -2.78 -2.25
C LEU A 93 -1.92 -3.57 -1.03
N GLU A 94 -2.69 -4.57 -0.61
CA GLU A 94 -2.32 -5.48 0.48
C GLU A 94 -1.08 -6.31 0.13
N ASP A 95 -1.03 -6.92 -1.07
CA ASP A 95 0.15 -7.67 -1.53
C ASP A 95 1.41 -6.82 -1.56
N ARG A 96 1.29 -5.55 -1.98
CA ARG A 96 2.40 -4.60 -1.99
C ARG A 96 2.83 -4.22 -0.59
N ASN A 97 1.89 -3.98 0.33
CA ASN A 97 2.21 -3.73 1.74
C ASN A 97 2.95 -4.92 2.38
N GLN A 98 2.46 -6.13 2.19
CA GLN A 98 3.12 -7.34 2.70
C GLN A 98 4.52 -7.52 2.11
N THR A 99 4.67 -7.23 0.81
CA THR A 99 5.97 -7.27 0.15
C THR A 99 6.92 -6.21 0.76
N LEU A 100 6.46 -4.97 0.93
CA LEU A 100 7.26 -3.91 1.54
C LEU A 100 7.70 -4.26 2.97
N GLU A 101 6.80 -4.82 3.79
CA GLU A 101 7.15 -5.26 5.14
C GLU A 101 8.18 -6.39 5.13
N LYS A 102 8.06 -7.36 4.22
CA LYS A 102 9.08 -8.41 4.03
C LYS A 102 10.44 -7.82 3.62
N TRP A 103 10.46 -6.86 2.71
CA TRP A 103 11.69 -6.19 2.29
C TRP A 103 12.33 -5.39 3.42
N LYS A 104 11.53 -4.67 4.22
CA LYS A 104 12.03 -3.95 5.41
C LYS A 104 12.64 -4.91 6.42
N ALA A 105 11.93 -5.99 6.76
CA ALA A 105 12.43 -7.00 7.69
C ALA A 105 13.75 -7.63 7.21
N ALA A 106 13.82 -8.02 5.92
CA ALA A 106 15.03 -8.57 5.33
C ALA A 106 16.19 -7.56 5.34
N TYR A 107 15.91 -6.27 5.11
CA TYR A 107 16.92 -5.22 5.14
C TYR A 107 17.43 -4.96 6.56
N GLU A 108 16.54 -4.92 7.56
CA GLU A 108 16.92 -4.78 8.97
C GLU A 108 17.73 -5.97 9.47
N GLU A 109 17.36 -7.19 9.07
CA GLU A 109 18.13 -8.40 9.36
C GLU A 109 19.53 -8.32 8.73
N ALA A 110 19.62 -7.98 7.44
CA ALA A 110 20.90 -7.81 6.76
C ALA A 110 21.78 -6.73 7.43
N ALA A 111 21.20 -5.60 7.82
CA ALA A 111 21.91 -4.55 8.54
C ALA A 111 22.40 -5.01 9.92
N THR A 112 21.59 -5.81 10.63
CA THR A 112 21.96 -6.39 11.93
C THR A 112 23.11 -7.39 11.78
N VAL A 113 23.04 -8.27 10.80
CA VAL A 113 24.11 -9.24 10.49
C VAL A 113 25.39 -8.52 10.10
N ALA A 114 25.32 -7.47 9.28
CA ALA A 114 26.48 -6.67 8.90
C ALA A 114 27.16 -6.05 10.13
N ARG A 115 26.38 -5.38 11.00
CA ARG A 115 26.92 -4.79 12.25
C ARG A 115 27.52 -5.83 13.18
N ALA A 116 26.88 -7.00 13.32
CA ALA A 116 27.41 -8.09 14.12
C ALA A 116 28.74 -8.61 13.56
N LYS A 117 28.85 -8.76 12.23
CA LYS A 117 30.09 -9.19 11.57
C LYS A 117 31.20 -8.16 11.70
N ASP A 118 30.90 -6.88 11.62
CA ASP A 118 31.89 -5.81 11.83
C ASP A 118 32.38 -5.78 13.28
N ALA A 119 31.48 -5.98 14.26
CA ALA A 119 31.85 -6.09 15.66
C ALA A 119 32.73 -7.33 15.94
N GLU A 120 32.39 -8.49 15.36
CA GLU A 120 33.21 -9.70 15.43
C GLU A 120 34.60 -9.48 14.82
N ARG A 121 34.68 -8.84 13.64
CA ARG A 121 35.96 -8.52 12.99
C ARG A 121 36.82 -7.61 13.87
N ALA A 122 36.24 -6.54 14.42
CA ALA A 122 36.96 -5.63 15.30
C ALA A 122 37.48 -6.35 16.56
N LYS A 123 36.69 -7.26 17.14
CA LYS A 123 37.11 -8.09 18.28
C LYS A 123 38.29 -8.99 17.91
N PHE A 124 38.19 -9.74 16.81
CA PHE A 124 39.27 -10.63 16.36
C PHE A 124 40.53 -9.87 15.97
N GLU A 125 40.40 -8.68 15.38
CA GLU A 125 41.54 -7.82 15.07
C GLU A 125 42.23 -7.34 16.36
N GLY A 126 41.46 -6.91 17.37
CA GLY A 126 41.98 -6.53 18.68
C GLY A 126 42.71 -7.67 19.39
N GLU A 127 42.11 -8.87 19.41
CA GLU A 127 42.72 -10.08 19.97
C GLU A 127 44.00 -10.44 19.21
N SER A 128 43.99 -10.41 17.88
CA SER A 128 45.18 -10.69 17.05
C SER A 128 46.32 -9.73 17.33
N ILE A 129 46.03 -8.43 17.47
CA ILE A 129 47.03 -7.41 17.85
C ILE A 129 47.60 -7.71 19.25
N ALA A 130 46.74 -8.00 20.24
CA ALA A 130 47.16 -8.33 21.59
C ALA A 130 48.03 -9.59 21.64
N TYR A 131 47.63 -10.65 20.95
CA TYR A 131 48.41 -11.89 20.83
C TYR A 131 49.75 -11.66 20.14
N LYS A 132 49.78 -10.87 19.07
CA LYS A 132 51.03 -10.53 18.36
C LYS A 132 51.98 -9.73 19.25
N ALA A 133 51.46 -8.78 20.03
CA ALA A 133 52.24 -8.01 20.98
C ALA A 133 52.80 -8.90 22.11
N SER A 134 51.96 -9.76 22.70
CA SER A 134 52.37 -10.74 23.72
C SER A 134 53.45 -11.68 23.19
N THR A 135 53.26 -12.25 22.00
CA THR A 135 54.25 -13.14 21.36
C THR A 135 55.58 -12.44 21.14
N LYS A 136 55.58 -11.20 20.66
CA LYS A 136 56.81 -10.40 20.49
C LYS A 136 57.54 -10.18 21.82
N SER A 137 56.79 -9.90 22.89
CA SER A 137 57.32 -9.75 24.24
C SER A 137 57.92 -11.06 24.76
N CYS A 138 57.21 -12.18 24.59
CA CYS A 138 57.69 -13.52 24.96
C CYS A 138 59.00 -13.87 24.25
N VAL A 139 59.09 -13.63 22.94
CA VAL A 139 60.31 -13.88 22.16
C VAL A 139 61.47 -13.01 22.65
N ALA A 140 61.22 -11.72 22.92
CA ALA A 140 62.24 -10.81 23.44
C ALA A 140 62.74 -11.25 24.82
N LYS A 141 61.83 -11.54 25.76
CA LYS A 141 62.15 -12.01 27.12
C LYS A 141 62.86 -13.36 27.11
N ASN A 142 62.43 -14.30 26.26
CA ASN A 142 63.13 -15.57 26.08
C ASN A 142 64.57 -15.36 25.58
N GLY A 143 64.77 -14.45 24.63
CA GLY A 143 66.11 -14.07 24.17
C GLY A 143 67.00 -13.50 25.29
N GLN A 144 66.43 -12.72 26.20
CA GLN A 144 67.15 -12.21 27.39
C GLN A 144 67.43 -13.32 28.41
N LEU A 145 66.47 -14.20 28.69
CA LEU A 145 66.68 -15.37 29.55
C LEU A 145 67.82 -16.24 29.04
N MET A 146 67.91 -16.48 27.73
CA MET A 146 69.03 -17.23 27.14
C MET A 146 70.37 -16.51 27.29
N LYS A 147 70.40 -15.17 27.31
CA LYS A 147 71.64 -14.41 27.59
C LYS A 147 72.04 -14.54 29.05
N VAL A 148 71.11 -14.32 29.98
CA VAL A 148 71.33 -14.48 31.42
C VAL A 148 71.79 -15.91 31.74
N GLY A 149 71.15 -16.92 31.15
CA GLY A 149 71.55 -18.32 31.30
C GLY A 149 72.97 -18.61 30.80
N ARG A 150 73.37 -18.06 29.64
CA ARG A 150 74.76 -18.17 29.15
C ARG A 150 75.76 -17.43 30.03
N GLU A 151 75.38 -16.28 30.58
CA GLU A 151 76.22 -15.52 31.52
C GLU A 151 76.47 -16.34 32.79
N LEU A 152 75.42 -16.93 33.36
CA LEU A 152 75.51 -17.81 34.53
C LEU A 152 76.39 -19.04 34.26
N LEU A 153 76.21 -19.71 33.11
CA LEU A 153 77.04 -20.85 32.71
C LEU A 153 78.53 -20.47 32.58
N ARG A 154 78.85 -19.36 31.92
CA ARG A 154 80.24 -18.87 31.80
C ARG A 154 80.85 -18.55 33.16
N ARG A 155 80.06 -17.97 34.07
CA ARG A 155 80.52 -17.63 35.43
C ARG A 155 80.80 -18.89 36.23
N TYR A 156 79.97 -19.93 36.07
CA TYR A 156 80.19 -21.25 36.66
C TYR A 156 81.43 -21.94 36.08
N GLU A 157 81.61 -21.94 34.76
CA GLU A 157 82.81 -22.47 34.07
C GLU A 157 84.09 -21.74 34.47
N GLY A 158 84.00 -20.44 34.77
CA GLY A 158 85.11 -19.63 35.24
C GLY A 158 85.56 -19.94 36.68
N VAL A 159 84.70 -20.56 37.50
CA VAL A 159 85.08 -21.08 38.83
C VAL A 159 85.87 -22.37 38.63
N SER A 160 87.19 -22.26 38.57
CA SER A 160 88.08 -23.41 38.38
C SER A 160 88.37 -24.12 39.71
N PHE A 161 88.78 -25.39 39.65
CA PHE A 161 89.07 -26.26 40.81
C PHE A 161 90.06 -25.68 41.86
N GLY A 162 90.77 -24.58 41.56
CA GLY A 162 91.61 -23.84 42.51
C GLY A 162 90.83 -22.90 43.46
N ASP A 163 89.64 -22.45 43.09
CA ASP A 163 88.79 -21.56 43.92
C ASP A 163 88.10 -22.32 45.06
N ILE A 164 87.91 -23.64 44.91
CA ILE A 164 87.25 -24.51 45.89
C ILE A 164 88.06 -24.62 47.20
N ALA A 165 89.40 -24.50 47.14
CA ALA A 165 90.24 -24.48 48.33
C ALA A 165 90.13 -23.15 49.13
N VAL A 166 89.59 -22.10 48.51
CA VAL A 166 89.57 -20.72 49.00
C VAL A 166 88.15 -20.29 49.42
N ILE A 167 87.12 -21.02 49.00
CA ILE A 167 85.71 -20.80 49.37
C ILE A 167 85.41 -21.14 50.86
N ASN A 168 86.19 -22.04 51.47
CA ASN A 168 86.07 -22.38 52.90
C ASN A 168 86.88 -21.42 53.79
N GLU A 169 86.54 -20.11 53.79
CA GLU A 169 87.09 -19.18 54.78
C GLU A 169 86.31 -19.26 56.10
N PRO A 170 86.92 -19.65 57.24
CA PRO A 170 86.20 -19.91 58.48
C PRO A 170 85.84 -18.67 59.33
N LEU A 171 86.33 -17.45 59.02
CA LEU A 171 86.27 -16.34 60.00
C LEU A 171 85.59 -15.03 59.56
N THR A 172 85.56 -14.63 58.28
CA THR A 172 85.13 -13.27 57.88
C THR A 172 83.77 -13.18 57.20
N GLY A 173 83.22 -14.28 56.66
CA GLY A 173 81.88 -14.33 56.06
C GLY A 173 81.66 -13.49 54.79
N VAL A 174 82.66 -12.72 54.34
CA VAL A 174 82.57 -11.78 53.21
C VAL A 174 82.22 -12.49 51.90
N ARG A 175 82.90 -13.60 51.60
CA ARG A 175 82.63 -14.40 50.38
C ARG A 175 81.22 -15.00 50.33
N ARG A 176 80.67 -15.38 51.49
CA ARG A 176 79.28 -15.88 51.56
C ARG A 176 78.28 -14.80 51.13
N VAL A 177 78.49 -13.56 51.57
CA VAL A 177 77.67 -12.41 51.17
C VAL A 177 77.84 -12.11 49.69
N GLU A 178 79.06 -12.22 49.15
CA GLU A 178 79.32 -12.05 47.72
C GLU A 178 78.57 -13.08 46.85
N VAL A 179 78.61 -14.36 47.24
CA VAL A 179 77.85 -15.42 46.55
C VAL A 179 76.34 -15.18 46.67
N GLN A 180 75.84 -14.78 47.85
CA GLN A 180 74.43 -14.44 48.04
C GLN A 180 74.01 -13.26 47.15
N ASN A 181 74.83 -12.21 47.04
CA ASN A 181 74.57 -11.07 46.17
C ASN A 181 74.54 -11.47 44.70
N ILE A 182 75.43 -12.38 44.27
CA ILE A 182 75.44 -12.90 42.90
C ILE A 182 74.18 -13.72 42.63
N LEU A 183 73.78 -14.60 43.55
CA LEU A 183 72.56 -15.39 43.42
C LEU A 183 71.32 -14.50 43.35
N GLN A 184 71.25 -13.48 44.21
CA GLN A 184 70.16 -12.52 44.22
C GLN A 184 70.11 -11.69 42.92
N ASP A 185 71.25 -11.22 42.40
CA ASP A 185 71.32 -10.50 41.11
C ASP A 185 70.80 -11.36 39.94
N TYR A 186 71.15 -12.66 39.90
CA TYR A 186 70.62 -13.56 38.88
C TYR A 186 69.14 -13.91 39.09
N GLU A 187 68.69 -14.04 40.34
CA GLU A 187 67.28 -14.23 40.65
C GLU A 187 66.44 -13.03 40.18
N ASP A 188 66.90 -11.81 40.47
CA ASP A 188 66.27 -10.57 40.02
C ASP A 188 66.23 -10.48 38.47
N LYS A 189 67.33 -10.81 37.80
CA LYS A 189 67.40 -10.88 36.32
C LYS A 189 66.43 -11.90 35.74
N LEU A 190 66.24 -13.06 36.38
CA LEU A 190 65.28 -14.07 35.92
C LEU A 190 63.83 -13.62 36.15
N LEU A 191 63.55 -12.98 37.29
CA LEU A 191 62.24 -12.45 37.62
C LEU A 191 61.82 -11.31 36.67
N GLU A 192 62.73 -10.43 36.29
CA GLU A 192 62.47 -9.35 35.33
C GLU A 192 61.98 -9.89 33.96
N GLN A 193 62.55 -11.02 33.53
CA GLN A 193 62.21 -11.66 32.25
C GLN A 193 61.03 -12.64 32.35
N LYS A 194 60.41 -12.81 33.52
CA LYS A 194 59.21 -13.62 33.67
C LYS A 194 58.07 -13.01 32.85
N VAL A 195 57.39 -13.84 32.06
CA VAL A 195 56.18 -13.42 31.34
C VAL A 195 55.01 -13.44 32.33
N THR A 196 54.34 -12.31 32.49
CA THR A 196 53.07 -12.23 33.21
C THR A 196 51.96 -12.50 32.21
N GLN A 197 51.09 -13.47 32.50
CA GLN A 197 49.90 -13.74 31.70
C GLN A 197 48.82 -12.69 31.97
#